data_AF-A0A9Q5JLK6-F1
#
_entry.id   AF-A0A9Q5JLK6-F1
#
_cell.length_a   1.000
_cell.length_b   1.000
_cell.length_c   1.000
_cell.angle_alpha   90.00
_cell.angle_beta   90.00
_cell.angle_gamma   90.00
#
_symmetry.space_group_name_H-M   'P 1'
#
loop_
_entity.id
_entity.type
_entity.pdbx_description
1 polymer ?
#
loop_
_entity_poly.entity_id
_entity_poly.type
_entity_poly.pdbx_seq_one_letter_code
_entity_poly.pdbx_strand_id
1 'polypeptide(L)' 'MKQFLIREFTDSTGHIHKHIEQARFNEKMTLVEAEDKEEAEEKAKRILSQHDRLQLRKLYRLQERLG' A
#
# COMPACT_ATOMS: atom_id res chain seq x y z
N MET A 1 5.76 -11.83 -8.54
CA MET A 1 5.68 -10.59 -9.35
C MET A 1 6.70 -9.60 -8.82
N LYS A 2 7.36 -8.81 -9.68
CA LYS A 2 8.29 -7.76 -9.24
C LYS A 2 7.50 -6.51 -8.82
N GLN A 3 7.95 -5.83 -7.76
CA GLN A 3 7.39 -4.55 -7.31
C GLN A 3 8.44 -3.46 -7.48
N PHE A 4 8.01 -2.26 -7.87
CA PHE A 4 8.87 -1.10 -8.05
C PHE A 4 8.29 0.12 -7.31
N LEU A 5 9.13 0.89 -6.65
CA LEU A 5 8.80 2.22 -6.13
C LEU A 5 9.25 3.25 -7.14
N ILE A 6 8.30 4.06 -7.62
CA ILE A 6 8.57 5.19 -8.51
C ILE A 6 8.30 6.45 -7.72
N ARG A 7 9.31 7.32 -7.58
CA ARG A 7 9.20 8.64 -6.97
C ARG A 7 9.49 9.70 -8.02
N GLU A 8 8.67 10.73 -8.04
CA GLU A 8 8.79 11.84 -8.96
C GLU A 8 8.64 13.14 -8.16
N PHE A 9 9.53 14.11 -8.39
CA PHE A 9 9.38 15.44 -7.85
C PHE A 9 9.89 16.48 -8.84
N THR A 10 9.27 17.66 -8.80
CA THR A 10 9.67 18.80 -9.62
C THR A 10 10.48 19.75 -8.75
N ASP A 11 11.65 20.18 -9.22
CA ASP A 11 12.47 21.16 -8.51
C ASP A 11 12.03 22.61 -8.79
N SER A 12 12.69 23.57 -8.15
CA SER A 12 12.38 25.00 -8.30
C SER A 12 12.65 25.55 -9.70
N THR A 13 13.38 24.83 -10.55
CA THR A 13 13.65 25.20 -11.96
C THR A 13 12.61 24.61 -12.92
N GLY A 14 11.68 23.79 -12.42
CA GLY A 14 10.70 23.08 -13.22
C GLY A 14 11.22 21.76 -13.81
N HIS A 15 12.43 21.32 -13.43
CA HIS A 15 12.96 20.03 -13.86
C HIS A 15 12.32 18.89 -13.06
N ILE A 16 11.93 17.82 -13.76
CA ILE A 16 11.31 16.63 -13.16
C ILE A 16 12.38 15.57 -12.91
N HIS A 17 12.57 15.21 -11.65
CA HIS A 17 13.48 14.15 -11.21
C HIS A 17 12.69 12.86 -10.97
N LYS A 18 13.10 11.76 -11.62
CA LYS A 18 12.45 10.46 -11.51
C LYS A 18 13.40 9.41 -10.92
N HIS A 19 12.99 8.79 -9.81
CA HIS A 19 13.73 7.72 -9.15
C HIS A 19 12.91 6.42 -9.21
N ILE A 20 13.53 5.35 -9.70
CA ILE A 20 12.91 4.03 -9.84
C ILE A 20 13.74 3.01 -9.06
N GLU A 21 13.11 2.32 -8.12
CA GLU A 21 13.75 1.31 -7.28
C GLU A 21 12.95 0.01 -7.33
N GLN A 22 13.62 -1.13 -7.48
CA GLN A 22 12.97 -2.43 -7.44
C GLN A 22 13.06 -3.01 -6.02
N ALA A 23 11.92 -3.42 -5.46
CA ALA A 23 11.91 -4.15 -4.19
C ALA A 23 12.66 -5.48 -4.29
N ARG A 24 13.31 -5.86 -3.19
CA ARG A 24 13.89 -7.19 -3.03
C ARG A 24 12.81 -8.26 -2.98
N PHE A 25 13.20 -9.52 -3.15
CA PHE A 25 12.24 -10.64 -3.20
C PHE A 25 11.44 -10.82 -1.89
N ASN A 26 12.02 -10.41 -0.75
CA ASN A 26 11.44 -10.52 0.59
C ASN A 26 11.02 -9.15 1.17
N GLU A 27 10.98 -8.12 0.34
CA GLU A 27 10.66 -6.76 0.74
C GLU A 27 9.24 -6.38 0.29
N LYS A 28 8.51 -5.70 1.17
CA LYS A 28 7.19 -5.13 0.87
C LYS A 28 7.26 -3.62 1.10
N MET A 29 6.92 -2.86 0.07
CA MET A 29 6.84 -1.39 0.16
C MET A 29 5.37 -1.01 0.35
N THR A 30 5.08 -0.16 1.35
CA THR A 30 3.74 0.35 1.63
C THR A 30 3.83 1.86 1.73
N LEU A 31 3.07 2.58 0.89
CA LEU A 31 2.96 4.04 0.96
C LEU A 31 1.68 4.39 1.69
N VAL A 32 1.81 5.25 2.70
CA VAL A 32 0.69 5.74 3.53
C VAL A 32 0.85 7.24 3.75
N GLU A 33 -0.26 7.96 3.75
CA GLU A 33 -0.32 9.35 4.21
C GLU A 33 -0.48 9.35 5.72
N ALA A 34 0.43 9.99 6.43
CA ALA A 34 0.42 10.07 7.89
C ALA A 34 1.13 11.35 8.34
N GLU A 35 0.72 11.86 9.50
CA GLU A 35 1.34 13.02 10.15
C GLU A 35 2.67 12.65 10.80
N ASP A 36 2.77 11.41 11.30
CA ASP A 36 3.98 10.88 11.91
C ASP A 36 4.20 9.39 11.62
N LYS A 37 5.25 8.83 12.24
CA LYS A 37 5.65 7.43 12.06
C LYS A 37 4.69 6.44 12.72
N GLU A 38 4.10 6.80 13.86
CA GLU A 38 3.22 5.90 14.62
C GLU A 38 1.90 5.72 13.86
N GLU A 39 1.34 6.83 13.38
CA GLU A 39 0.14 6.80 12.53
C GLU A 39 0.39 6.07 11.20
N ALA A 40 1.58 6.26 10.60
CA ALA A 40 1.97 5.52 9.39
C ALA A 40 1.94 4.01 9.63
N GLU A 41 2.48 3.54 10.76
CA GLU A 41 2.51 2.13 11.10
C GLU A 41 1.09 1.58 11.36
N GLU A 42 0.26 2.35 12.05
CA GLU A 42 -1.14 1.96 12.31
C GLU A 42 -1.96 1.87 11.01
N LYS A 43 -1.82 2.85 10.11
CA LYS A 43 -2.47 2.83 8.80
C LYS A 43 -1.96 1.67 7.94
N ALA A 44 -0.65 1.39 7.96
CA ALA A 44 -0.08 0.28 7.21
C ALA A 44 -0.64 -1.09 7.66
N LYS A 45 -0.93 -1.25 8.96
CA LYS A 45 -1.59 -2.46 9.52
C LYS A 45 -3.06 -2.58 9.08
N ARG A 46 -3.76 -1.44 8.93
CA ARG A 46 -5.19 -1.39 8.56
C ARG A 46 -5.45 -1.52 7.06
N ILE A 47 -4.45 -1.29 6.21
CA ILE A 47 -4.58 -1.50 4.75
C ILE A 47 -4.71 -3.01 4.48
N LEU A 48 -5.95 -3.47 4.42
CA LEU A 48 -6.30 -4.80 3.95
C LEU A 48 -5.75 -4.96 2.53
N SER A 49 -4.94 -6.00 2.32
CA SER A 49 -4.56 -6.37 0.96
C SER A 49 -5.82 -6.70 0.15
N GLN A 50 -5.75 -6.63 -1.18
CA GLN A 50 -6.89 -7.05 -2.02
C GLN A 50 -7.33 -8.49 -1.69
N HIS A 51 -6.39 -9.35 -1.31
CA HIS A 51 -6.68 -10.69 -0.81
C HIS A 51 -7.55 -10.63 0.45
N ASP A 52 -7.15 -9.85 1.45
CA ASP A 52 -7.88 -9.72 2.72
C ASP A 52 -9.28 -9.13 2.51
N ARG A 53 -9.42 -8.15 1.61
CA ARG A 53 -10.73 -7.61 1.21
C ARG A 53 -11.63 -8.66 0.57
N LEU A 54 -11.08 -9.51 -0.30
CA LEU A 54 -11.83 -10.60 -0.93
C LEU A 54 -12.24 -11.68 0.07
N GLN A 55 -11.37 -12.02 1.01
CA GLN A 55 -11.68 -12.95 2.10
C GLN A 55 -12.81 -12.40 2.99
N LEU A 56 -12.71 -11.13 3.40
CA LEU A 56 -13.76 -10.46 4.16
C LEU A 56 -15.10 -10.45 3.40
N ARG A 57 -15.10 -10.11 2.12
CA ARG A 57 -16.33 -10.12 1.29
C ARG A 57 -16.93 -11.52 1.12
N LYS A 58 -16.10 -12.57 1.10
CA LYS A 58 -16.60 -13.96 1.11
C LYS A 58 -17.23 -14.29 2.47
N LEU A 59 -16.57 -13.88 3.55
CA LEU A 59 -16.99 -14.15 4.93
C LEU A 59 -18.32 -13.48 5.26
N TYR A 60 -18.49 -12.19 4.92
CA TYR A 60 -19.75 -11.47 5.10
C TYR A 60 -20.90 -12.09 4.28
N ARG A 61 -20.65 -12.48 3.02
CA ARG A 61 -21.65 -13.22 2.21
C ARG A 61 -22.03 -14.57 2.80
N LEU A 62 -21.12 -15.22 3.53
CA LEU A 62 -21.40 -16.49 4.18
C LEU A 62 -22.28 -16.27 5.43
N GLN A 63 -21.99 -15.24 6.21
CA GLN A 63 -22.79 -14.86 7.38
C GLN A 63 -24.23 -14.50 6.99
N GLU A 64 -24.44 -13.74 5.91
CA GLU A 64 -25.78 -13.43 5.38
C GLU A 64 -26.57 -14.67 4.94
N ARG A 65 -25.89 -15.79 4.63
CA ARG A 65 -26.54 -17.05 4.22
C ARG A 65 -26.78 -18.01 5.37
N LEU A 66 -26.15 -17.76 6.52
CA LEU A 66 -26.21 -18.59 7.72
C LEU A 66 -27.07 -17.97 8.83
N GLY A 67 -27.41 -16.69 8.73
CA GLY A 67 -28.48 -16.03 9.49
C GLY A 67 -29.81 -16.10 8.76
#